data_AF-A0A0C9SPF9-F1
#
_entry.id   AF-A0A0C9SPF9-F1
#
_cell.length_a   1.000
_cell.length_b   1.000
_cell.length_c   1.000
_cell.angle_alpha   90.00
_cell.angle_beta   90.00
_cell.angle_gamma   90.00
#
_symmetry.space_group_name_H-M   'P 1'
#
loop_
_entity.id
_entity.type
_entity.pdbx_description
1 polymer ?
#
loop_
_entity_poly.entity_id
_entity_poly.type
_entity_poly.pdbx_seq_one_letter_code
_entity_poly.pdbx_strand_id
1 'polypeptide(L)' 'MIGRDWTHLGVAKLYTDITRNGYKIMYLTSRAIGQADSTRDYLKGIKQNDYQLPEGPVIMSPDRLIASLH' A
#
# COMPACT_ATOMS: atom_id res chain seq x y z
N MET A 1 14.91 0.12 9.83
CA MET A 1 14.12 0.93 10.78
C MET A 1 13.93 0.07 12.03
N ILE A 2 14.63 0.38 13.12
CA ILE A 2 14.33 -0.22 14.43
C ILE A 2 13.10 0.52 14.93
N GLY A 3 11.97 -0.16 14.92
CA GLY A 3 10.67 0.41 15.22
C GLY A 3 9.62 -0.62 14.91
N ARG A 4 8.74 -0.88 15.88
CA ARG A 4 7.62 -1.82 15.80
C ARG A 4 6.95 -1.72 14.42
N ASP A 5 6.83 -2.84 13.72
CA ASP A 5 6.01 -2.88 12.52
C ASP A 5 4.57 -2.52 12.93
N TRP A 6 4.06 -1.41 12.41
CA TRP A 6 2.70 -0.92 12.69
C TRP A 6 1.68 -1.46 11.67
N THR A 7 2.06 -2.45 10.86
CA THR A 7 1.13 -3.12 9.96
C THR A 7 0.13 -3.96 10.72
N HIS A 8 -1.11 -3.97 10.23
CA HIS A 8 -2.15 -4.81 10.84
C HIS A 8 -1.76 -6.28 10.73
N LEU A 9 -1.75 -7.00 11.86
CA LEU A 9 -1.39 -8.40 11.90
C LEU A 9 -2.27 -9.22 10.94
N GLY A 10 -1.63 -10.06 10.10
CA GLY A 10 -2.32 -10.95 9.17
C GLY A 10 -2.77 -10.33 7.84
N VAL A 11 -2.55 -9.02 7.63
CA VAL A 11 -2.97 -8.34 6.39
C VAL A 11 -2.30 -8.93 5.15
N ALA A 12 -1.02 -9.31 5.23
CA ALA A 12 -0.30 -9.88 4.09
C ALA A 12 -0.88 -11.24 3.67
N LYS A 13 -1.24 -12.09 4.65
CA LYS A 13 -1.90 -13.37 4.39
C LYS A 13 -3.28 -13.16 3.76
N LEU A 14 -4.09 -12.28 4.34
CA LEU A 14 -5.43 -11.98 3.84
C LEU A 14 -5.40 -11.54 2.37
N TYR A 15 -4.54 -10.59 2.02
CA TYR A 15 -4.47 -10.06 0.65
C TYR A 15 -3.89 -11.08 -0.33
N THR A 16 -2.98 -11.94 0.14
CA THR A 16 -2.51 -13.10 -0.64
C THR A 16 -3.65 -14.05 -0.96
N ASP A 17 -4.46 -14.42 0.05
CA ASP A 17 -5.59 -15.34 -0.13
C ASP A 17 -6.67 -14.74 -1.06
N ILE A 18 -6.94 -13.43 -0.96
CA ILE A 18 -7.81 -12.71 -1.91
C ILE A 18 -7.28 -12.82 -3.35
N THR A 19 -5.97 -12.61 -3.55
CA THR A 19 -5.35 -12.68 -4.88
C THR A 19 -5.35 -14.11 -5.44
N ARG A 20 -5.16 -15.12 -4.59
CA ARG A 20 -5.26 -16.55 -4.95
C ARG A 20 -6.65 -16.95 -5.42
N ASN A 21 -7.69 -16.25 -4.95
CA ASN A 21 -9.06 -16.42 -5.42
C ASN A 21 -9.35 -15.68 -6.74
N GLY A 22 -8.34 -15.14 -7.42
CA GLY A 22 -8.47 -14.50 -8.74
C GLY A 22 -8.76 -13.00 -8.70
N TYR A 23 -8.90 -12.39 -7.52
CA TYR A 23 -9.10 -10.95 -7.39
C TYR A 23 -7.79 -10.16 -7.56
N LYS A 24 -7.93 -8.86 -7.86
CA LYS A 24 -6.80 -7.92 -7.97
C LYS A 24 -6.88 -6.89 -6.85
N ILE A 25 -5.75 -6.61 -6.22
CA ILE A 25 -5.66 -5.58 -5.19
C ILE A 25 -5.35 -4.23 -5.84
N MET A 26 -6.09 -3.21 -5.43
CA MET A 26 -5.80 -1.81 -5.71
C MET A 26 -5.62 -1.09 -4.38
N TYR A 27 -4.49 -0.40 -4.23
CA TYR A 27 -4.17 0.38 -3.05
C TYR A 27 -4.59 1.83 -3.27
N LEU A 28 -5.16 2.45 -2.23
CA LEU A 28 -5.56 3.86 -2.25
C LEU A 28 -4.81 4.60 -1.14
N THR A 29 -4.28 5.78 -1.45
CA THR A 29 -3.61 6.64 -0.45
C THR A 29 -4.00 8.10 -0.62
N SER A 30 -4.11 8.82 0.50
CA SER A 30 -4.27 10.28 0.55
C SER A 30 -2.93 11.01 0.78
N ARG A 31 -1.80 10.27 0.73
CA ARG A 31 -0.46 10.87 0.80
C ARG A 31 -0.19 11.74 -0.44
N ALA A 32 0.68 12.73 -0.28
CA ALA A 32 1.05 13.63 -1.36
C ALA A 32 1.71 12.88 -2.53
N ILE A 33 1.53 13.38 -3.75
CA ILE A 33 2.08 12.76 -4.96
C ILE A 33 3.61 12.64 -4.93
N GLY A 34 4.31 13.59 -4.31
CA GLY A 34 5.76 13.51 -4.09
C GLY A 34 6.20 12.36 -3.18
N GLN A 35 5.26 11.69 -2.49
CA GLN A 35 5.51 10.51 -1.67
C GLN A 35 5.04 9.21 -2.33
N ALA A 36 4.66 9.24 -3.61
CA ALA A 36 4.13 8.07 -4.31
C ALA A 36 5.11 6.90 -4.28
N ASP A 37 6.39 7.14 -4.59
CA ASP A 37 7.40 6.09 -4.63
C ASP A 37 7.69 5.54 -3.24
N SER A 38 7.82 6.41 -2.24
CA SER A 38 7.95 5.97 -0.84
C SER A 38 6.75 5.14 -0.35
N THR A 39 5.55 5.39 -0.88
CA THR A 39 4.36 4.60 -0.55
C THR A 39 4.41 3.24 -1.22
N ARG A 40 4.83 3.17 -2.49
CA ARG A 40 5.03 1.91 -3.21
C ARG A 40 6.10 1.06 -2.54
N ASP A 41 7.23 1.66 -2.18
CA ASP A 41 8.33 0.96 -1.53
C ASP A 41 7.94 0.49 -0.13
N TYR A 42 7.19 1.30 0.62
CA TYR A 42 6.63 0.88 1.90
C TYR A 42 5.73 -0.35 1.75
N LEU A 43 4.75 -0.30 0.83
CA LEU A 43 3.83 -1.43 0.58
C LEU A 43 4.58 -2.69 0.15
N LYS A 44 5.57 -2.56 -0.75
CA LYS A 44 6.44 -3.67 -1.16
C LYS A 44 7.27 -4.21 0.00
N GLY A 45 7.65 -3.38 0.96
CA GLY A 45 8.42 -3.78 2.14
C GLY A 45 7.60 -4.54 3.20
N ILE A 46 6.27 -4.55 3.13
CA ILE A 46 5.43 -5.23 4.12
C ILE A 46 5.50 -6.75 3.91
N LYS A 47 6.12 -7.43 4.87
CA LYS A 47 6.23 -8.89 4.93
C LYS A 47 5.85 -9.38 6.32
N GLN A 48 4.93 -10.33 6.39
CA GLN A 48 4.49 -11.00 7.62
C GLN A 48 4.67 -12.51 7.45
N ASN A 49 5.63 -13.09 8.16
CA ASN A 49 6.07 -14.49 7.98
C ASN A 49 6.45 -14.75 6.51
N ASP A 50 5.78 -15.71 5.86
CA ASP A 50 5.99 -16.09 4.47
C ASP A 50 5.11 -15.31 3.47
N TYR A 51 4.31 -14.36 3.96
CA TYR A 51 3.39 -13.58 3.15
C TYR A 51 3.92 -12.15 2.94
N GLN A 52 3.76 -11.66 1.71
CA GLN A 52 4.04 -10.29 1.31
C GLN A 52 2.76 -9.70 0.73
N LEU A 53 2.59 -8.39 0.83
CA LEU A 53 1.49 -7.73 0.14
C LEU A 53 1.60 -7.98 -1.38
N PRO A 54 0.49 -8.35 -2.05
CA PRO A 54 0.49 -8.58 -3.50
C PRO A 54 0.71 -7.27 -4.26
N GLU A 55 1.26 -7.36 -5.47
CA GLU A 55 1.39 -6.20 -6.34
C GLU A 55 0.03 -5.65 -6.76
N GLY A 56 -0.04 -4.33 -6.92
CA GLY A 56 -1.25 -3.62 -7.33
C GLY A 56 -0.98 -2.14 -7.57
N PRO A 57 -1.82 -1.46 -8.37
CA PRO A 57 -1.72 -0.03 -8.55
C PRO A 57 -1.94 0.70 -7.23
N VAL A 58 -1.18 1.77 -7.01
CA VAL A 58 -1.37 2.71 -5.90
C VAL A 58 -2.00 3.97 -6.48
N ILE A 59 -3.28 4.16 -6.22
CA ILE A 59 -4.05 5.33 -6.61
C ILE A 59 -3.94 6.39 -5.51
N MET A 60 -3.76 7.64 -5.92
CA MET A 60 -3.64 8.79 -5.02
C MET A 60 -4.86 9.69 -5.19
N SER A 61 -5.38 10.21 -4.08
CA SER A 61 -6.44 11.23 -4.15
C SER A 61 -5.93 12.49 -4.86
N PRO A 62 -6.71 13.09 -5.79
CA PRO A 62 -6.33 14.33 -6.47
C PRO A 62 -6.36 15.58 -5.57
N ASP A 63 -6.83 15.47 -4.31
CA ASP A 63 -7.09 16.60 -3.41
C ASP A 63 -5.91 17.58 -3.28
N ARG A 64 -4.67 17.08 -3.24
CA ARG A 64 -3.49 17.96 -3.11
C ARG A 64 -3.06 18.65 -4.41
N LEU A 65 -3.54 18.17 -5.57
CA LEU A 65 -3.26 18.78 -6.87
C LEU A 65 -4.17 19.98 -7.11
N ILE A 66 -5.42 19.91 -6.65
CA ILE A 66 -6.41 20.99 -6.79
C ILE A 66 -6.20 22.06 -5.70
N ALA A 67 -5.87 21.68 -4.47
CA ALA A 67 -5.58 22.64 -3.39
C ALA A 67 -4.26 23.43 -3.59
N SER A 68 -3.33 22.96 -4.42
CA SER A 68 -2.10 23.68 -4.77
C SER A 68 -2.27 24.68 -5.94
N LEU A 69 -3.43 24.66 -6.60
CA LEU A 69 -3.78 25.54 -7.72
C LEU A 69 -4.74 26.67 -7.30
N HIS A 70 -4.93 26.87 -6.00
CA HIS A 70 -5.61 28.01 -5.40
C HIS A 70 -4.63 28.83 -4.55
#